data_AF-A0A2T5B8R9-F1
#
_entry.id   AF-A0A2T5B8R9-F1
#
_cell.length_a   1.000
_cell.length_b   1.000
_cell.length_c   1.000
_cell.angle_alpha   90.00
_cell.angle_beta   90.00
_cell.angle_gamma   90.00
#
_symmetry.space_group_name_H-M   'P 1'
#
loop_
_entity.id
_entity.type
_entity.pdbx_description
1 polymer ?
#
loop_
_entity_poly.entity_id
_entity_poly.type
_entity_poly.pdbx_seq_one_letter_code
_entity_poly.pdbx_strand_id
1 'polypeptide(L)'
;MRPTRNGARIGAVETGVPAPRMSGKRGQQMRQPAHASEGQRPSIVLGLGCERGAAAAEVIALAGAALRAAGCSADALALVASLDTRAEEPAILAAACHFSVPLRTYDAATLEAETPRLANPSEVVFRHTGCHGVAEASALAAVGPQGRLVVAKLKSDHATAAIAESFQAVAAGCSPIESGASVGSQVRREA
;
A
#
# COMPACT_ATOMS: atom_id res chain seq x y z
N MET A 1 -25.31 -48.17 -48.54
CA MET A 1 -24.78 -49.24 -49.42
C MET A 1 -24.06 -48.61 -50.61
N ARG A 2 -22.79 -48.22 -50.45
CA ARG A 2 -21.66 -48.46 -51.37
C ARG A 2 -20.36 -47.96 -50.72
N PRO A 3 -19.22 -48.61 -51.01
CA PRO A 3 -17.97 -48.50 -50.22
C PRO A 3 -16.83 -47.84 -51.00
N THR A 4 -15.71 -47.50 -50.35
CA THR A 4 -14.33 -47.60 -50.88
C THR A 4 -13.34 -47.58 -49.70
N ARG A 5 -12.57 -48.67 -49.47
CA ARG A 5 -11.16 -48.88 -49.90
C ARG A 5 -10.23 -47.73 -49.45
N ASN A 6 -9.09 -47.94 -48.80
CA ASN A 6 -8.00 -48.88 -49.04
C ASN A 6 -7.05 -48.79 -47.81
N GLY A 7 -6.42 -49.86 -47.31
CA GLY A 7 -5.05 -50.28 -47.70
C GLY A 7 -3.99 -49.31 -47.15
N ALA A 8 -2.92 -49.69 -46.44
CA ALA A 8 -2.21 -50.95 -46.29
C ALA A 8 -1.15 -50.80 -45.17
N ARG A 9 -0.69 -51.93 -44.59
CA ARG A 9 0.72 -52.37 -44.33
C ARG A 9 1.65 -51.35 -43.61
N ILE A 10 2.50 -51.64 -42.63
CA ILE A 10 3.30 -52.79 -42.16
C ILE A 10 4.03 -52.22 -40.91
N GLY A 11 4.23 -52.93 -39.80
CA GLY A 11 5.39 -53.81 -39.62
C GLY A 11 6.14 -53.48 -38.31
N ALA A 12 6.93 -54.45 -37.87
CA ALA A 12 8.00 -54.41 -36.84
C ALA A 12 7.61 -54.51 -35.34
N VAL A 13 7.71 -55.77 -34.87
CA VAL A 13 8.41 -56.25 -33.66
C VAL A 13 9.36 -55.26 -32.98
N GLU A 14 9.36 -55.24 -31.63
CA GLU A 14 10.51 -55.35 -30.71
C GLU A 14 10.02 -55.21 -29.24
N THR A 15 10.03 -56.27 -28.43
CA THR A 15 11.04 -56.65 -27.42
C THR A 15 11.18 -55.70 -26.21
N GLY A 16 10.92 -56.24 -25.01
CA GLY A 16 11.88 -56.12 -23.91
C GLY A 16 11.70 -55.08 -22.78
N VAL A 17 11.14 -55.56 -21.66
CA VAL A 17 11.61 -55.37 -20.25
C VAL A 17 11.54 -53.94 -19.61
N PRO A 18 11.78 -53.74 -18.29
CA PRO A 18 10.76 -53.41 -17.30
C PRO A 18 10.88 -52.00 -16.66
N ALA A 19 9.94 -51.69 -15.77
CA ALA A 19 9.76 -50.44 -15.02
C ALA A 19 11.00 -49.86 -14.32
N PRO A 20 11.04 -48.52 -14.14
CA PRO A 20 11.62 -47.91 -12.96
C PRO A 20 10.55 -47.31 -12.04
N ARG A 21 10.73 -47.59 -10.76
CA ARG A 21 10.02 -47.03 -9.60
C ARG A 21 10.10 -45.50 -9.63
N MET A 22 8.96 -44.82 -9.72
CA MET A 22 8.88 -43.41 -9.38
C MET A 22 8.82 -43.28 -7.86
N SER A 23 9.99 -43.17 -7.23
CA SER A 23 10.09 -42.66 -5.86
C SER A 23 9.44 -41.29 -5.81
N GLY A 24 8.38 -41.18 -5.03
CA GLY A 24 7.71 -39.93 -4.75
C GLY A 24 8.68 -38.92 -4.15
N LYS A 25 8.90 -37.83 -4.87
CA LYS A 25 9.16 -36.54 -4.25
C LYS A 25 7.91 -35.71 -4.50
N ARG A 26 6.91 -35.89 -3.62
CA ARG A 26 5.90 -34.87 -3.38
C ARG A 26 6.65 -33.68 -2.80
N GLY A 27 7.26 -32.88 -3.66
CA GLY A 27 7.50 -31.49 -3.38
C GLY A 27 6.11 -30.89 -3.19
N GLN A 28 5.69 -30.82 -1.93
CA GLN A 28 4.52 -30.07 -1.50
C GLN A 28 4.79 -28.63 -1.92
N GLN A 29 4.43 -28.29 -3.14
CA GLN A 29 4.30 -26.91 -3.54
C GLN A 29 3.12 -26.40 -2.71
N MET A 30 3.44 -25.80 -1.57
CA MET A 30 2.54 -24.96 -0.80
C MET A 30 1.98 -23.93 -1.77
N ARG A 31 0.85 -24.29 -2.39
CA ARG A 31 -0.08 -23.34 -2.98
C ARG A 31 -0.54 -22.52 -1.79
N GLN A 32 0.06 -21.34 -1.65
CA GLN A 32 -0.47 -20.34 -0.75
C GLN A 32 -1.95 -20.18 -1.12
N PRO A 33 -2.89 -20.29 -0.16
CA PRO A 33 -4.29 -20.09 -0.47
C PRO A 33 -4.44 -18.67 -1.01
N ALA A 34 -4.92 -18.55 -2.24
CA ALA A 34 -5.48 -17.32 -2.75
C ALA A 34 -6.71 -17.03 -1.88
N HIS A 35 -6.52 -16.24 -0.82
CA HIS A 35 -7.62 -15.77 0.02
C HIS A 35 -8.44 -14.76 -0.78
N ALA A 36 -9.39 -15.26 -1.56
CA ALA A 36 -10.56 -14.48 -1.93
C ALA A 36 -11.29 -14.15 -0.62
N SER A 37 -11.11 -12.93 -0.12
CA SER A 37 -11.73 -12.48 1.13
C SER A 37 -13.18 -12.11 0.85
N GLU A 38 -14.07 -13.10 0.87
CA GLU A 38 -15.51 -12.88 0.88
C GLU A 38 -15.91 -12.30 2.25
N GLY A 39 -16.16 -10.98 2.28
CA GLY A 39 -16.75 -10.29 3.43
C GLY A 39 -15.88 -9.23 4.13
N GLN A 40 -14.65 -8.99 3.68
CA GLN A 40 -13.79 -7.99 4.33
C GLN A 40 -14.09 -6.58 3.84
N ARG A 41 -14.56 -5.74 4.77
CA ARG A 41 -14.70 -4.30 4.51
C ARG A 41 -13.31 -3.72 4.20
N PRO A 42 -13.20 -2.81 3.21
CA PRO A 42 -11.93 -2.18 2.92
C PRO A 42 -11.45 -1.39 4.13
N SER A 43 -10.15 -1.45 4.40
CA SER A 43 -9.49 -0.58 5.37
C SER A 43 -9.45 0.83 4.78
N ILE A 44 -10.01 1.81 5.50
CA ILE A 44 -10.00 3.23 5.10
C ILE A 44 -8.89 3.95 5.86
N VAL A 45 -8.09 4.75 5.16
CA VAL A 45 -7.06 5.60 5.76
C VAL A 45 -7.27 7.05 5.34
N LEU A 46 -7.14 7.94 6.32
CA LEU A 46 -7.17 9.39 6.15
C LEU A 46 -5.74 9.92 6.17
N GLY A 47 -5.26 10.42 5.04
CA GLY A 47 -4.01 11.18 4.98
C GLY A 47 -4.25 12.65 5.25
N LEU A 48 -3.44 13.25 6.12
CA LEU A 48 -3.52 14.67 6.49
C LEU A 48 -2.17 15.36 6.32
N GLY A 49 -2.20 16.61 5.92
CA GLY A 49 -1.05 17.52 6.00
C GLY A 49 -1.54 18.94 6.29
N CYS A 50 -0.78 19.70 7.06
CA CYS A 50 -1.11 21.09 7.35
C CYS A 50 0.15 21.96 7.51
N GLU A 51 -0.04 23.27 7.44
CA GLU A 51 0.93 24.25 7.89
C GLU A 51 1.10 24.17 9.41
N ARG A 52 2.22 24.69 9.92
CA ARG A 52 2.47 24.73 11.37
C ARG A 52 1.50 25.70 12.03
N GLY A 53 0.86 25.28 13.12
CA GLY A 53 -0.10 26.11 13.85
C GLY A 53 -1.47 26.22 13.19
N ALA A 54 -1.78 25.37 12.20
CA ALA A 54 -3.13 25.27 11.66
C ALA A 54 -4.14 24.98 12.79
N ALA A 55 -5.35 25.54 12.68
CA ALA A 55 -6.36 25.35 13.70
C ALA A 55 -6.85 23.88 13.71
N ALA A 56 -6.86 23.23 14.88
CA ALA A 56 -7.37 21.86 15.00
C ALA A 56 -8.79 21.70 14.45
N ALA A 57 -9.66 22.69 14.67
CA ALA A 57 -11.02 22.70 14.16
C ALA A 57 -11.07 22.70 12.62
N GLU A 58 -10.16 23.41 11.95
CA GLU A 58 -10.05 23.45 10.49
C GLU A 58 -9.65 22.07 9.94
N VAL A 59 -8.61 21.45 10.52
CA VAL A 59 -8.14 20.12 10.12
C VAL A 59 -9.23 19.07 10.33
N ILE A 60 -9.93 19.09 11.46
CA ILE A 60 -11.04 18.17 11.76
C ILE A 60 -12.21 18.38 10.79
N ALA A 61 -12.57 19.63 10.49
CA ALA A 61 -13.63 19.93 9.54
C ALA A 61 -13.29 19.43 8.13
N LEU A 62 -12.05 19.63 7.69
CA LEU A 62 -11.56 19.15 6.39
C LEU A 62 -11.53 17.61 6.34
N ALA A 63 -11.06 16.96 7.40
CA ALA A 63 -11.07 15.50 7.54
C ALA A 63 -12.50 14.94 7.45
N GLY A 64 -13.45 15.55 8.16
CA GLY A 64 -14.86 15.18 8.08
C GLY A 64 -15.45 15.38 6.68
N ALA A 65 -15.03 16.43 5.97
CA ALA A 65 -15.43 16.65 4.58
C ALA A 65 -14.88 15.56 3.64
N ALA A 66 -13.64 15.14 3.84
CA ALA A 66 -13.02 14.05 3.08
C ALA A 66 -13.74 12.71 3.30
N LEU A 67 -14.08 12.37 4.56
CA LEU A 67 -14.86 11.17 4.89
C LEU A 67 -16.25 11.18 4.24
N ARG A 68 -16.95 12.33 4.28
CA ARG A 68 -18.25 12.50 3.60
C ARG A 68 -18.12 12.34 2.09
N ALA A 69 -17.09 12.91 1.48
CA ALA A 69 -16.82 12.77 0.05
C ALA A 69 -16.54 11.32 -0.36
N ALA A 70 -15.93 10.53 0.54
CA ALA A 70 -15.70 9.10 0.35
C ALA A 70 -16.94 8.24 0.62
N GLY A 71 -18.05 8.81 1.10
CA GLY A 71 -19.22 8.05 1.55
C GLY A 71 -18.93 7.14 2.75
N CYS A 72 -17.88 7.44 3.52
CA CYS A 72 -17.41 6.61 4.63
C CYS A 72 -17.81 7.21 5.98
N SER A 73 -18.19 6.37 6.94
CA SER A 73 -18.35 6.79 8.34
C SER A 73 -16.99 6.90 9.03
N ALA A 74 -16.93 7.69 10.10
CA ALA A 74 -15.74 7.76 10.94
C ALA A 74 -15.36 6.38 11.53
N ASP A 75 -16.35 5.53 11.84
CA ASP A 75 -16.11 4.16 12.33
C ASP A 75 -15.40 3.22 11.33
N ALA A 76 -15.42 3.56 10.04
CA ALA A 76 -14.69 2.81 9.03
C ALA A 76 -13.21 3.19 8.95
N LEU A 77 -12.81 4.29 9.58
CA LEU A 77 -11.45 4.80 9.55
C LEU A 77 -10.54 3.92 10.40
N ALA A 78 -9.47 3.40 9.79
CA ALA A 78 -8.50 2.57 10.49
C ALA A 78 -7.42 3.41 11.19
N LEU A 79 -6.93 4.48 10.53
CA LEU A 79 -5.88 5.35 11.06
C LEU A 79 -5.84 6.70 10.33
N VAL A 80 -5.17 7.66 10.97
CA VAL A 80 -4.69 8.90 10.34
C VAL A 80 -3.22 8.73 9.94
N ALA A 81 -2.86 9.15 8.72
CA ALA A 81 -1.50 9.13 8.21
C ALA A 81 -0.98 10.56 7.92
N SER A 82 0.31 10.82 8.15
CA SER A 82 0.93 12.12 7.86
C SER A 82 2.45 12.00 7.61
N LEU A 83 3.12 13.13 7.38
CA LEU A 83 4.58 13.27 7.33
C LEU A 83 5.16 13.27 8.76
N ASP A 84 6.33 12.66 8.96
CA ASP A 84 7.06 12.60 10.23
C ASP A 84 7.29 13.96 10.91
N THR A 85 7.59 15.00 10.13
CA THR A 85 7.70 16.39 10.62
C THR A 85 6.38 16.99 11.12
N ARG A 86 5.30 16.22 11.12
CA ARG A 86 3.98 16.56 11.67
C ARG A 86 3.54 15.60 12.80
N ALA A 87 4.40 14.70 13.26
CA ALA A 87 4.07 13.75 14.32
C ALA A 87 3.63 14.43 15.63
N GLU A 88 4.19 15.60 15.94
CA GLU A 88 3.90 16.38 17.14
C GLU A 88 3.00 17.59 16.87
N GLU A 89 2.48 17.74 15.65
CA GLU A 89 1.65 18.89 15.30
C GLU A 89 0.28 18.78 16.02
N PRO A 90 -0.09 19.77 16.87
CA PRO A 90 -1.31 19.69 17.68
C PRO A 90 -2.58 19.45 16.86
N ALA A 91 -2.67 20.02 15.67
CA ALA A 91 -3.84 19.87 14.80
C ALA A 91 -4.00 18.44 14.25
N ILE A 92 -2.89 17.76 13.93
CA ILE A 92 -2.89 16.38 13.44
C ILE A 92 -3.21 15.42 14.58
N LEU A 93 -2.61 15.63 15.76
CA LEU A 93 -2.91 14.85 16.96
C LEU A 93 -4.38 15.02 17.37
N ALA A 94 -4.89 16.25 17.36
CA ALA A 94 -6.29 16.52 17.67
C ALA A 94 -7.25 15.80 16.71
N ALA A 95 -6.91 15.74 15.41
CA ALA A 95 -7.71 14.98 14.44
C ALA A 95 -7.70 13.47 14.73
N ALA A 96 -6.53 12.88 14.99
CA ALA A 96 -6.42 11.47 15.36
C ALA A 96 -7.23 11.14 16.64
N CYS A 97 -7.13 12.00 17.66
CA CYS A 97 -7.93 11.87 18.88
C CYS A 97 -9.43 12.03 18.62
N HIS A 98 -9.84 13.01 17.80
CA HIS A 98 -11.25 13.26 17.47
C HIS A 98 -11.91 12.04 16.82
N PHE A 99 -11.21 11.38 15.89
CA PHE A 99 -11.70 10.17 15.24
C PHE A 99 -11.41 8.88 16.02
N SER A 100 -10.74 8.98 17.18
CA SER A 100 -10.38 7.83 18.03
C SER A 100 -9.57 6.75 17.30
N VAL A 101 -8.64 7.16 16.42
CA VAL A 101 -7.80 6.27 15.63
C VAL A 101 -6.31 6.57 15.84
N PRO A 102 -5.40 5.60 15.65
CA PRO A 102 -3.98 5.88 15.75
C PRO A 102 -3.50 6.85 14.66
N LEU A 103 -2.44 7.60 14.99
CA LEU A 103 -1.65 8.36 14.03
C LEU A 103 -0.45 7.53 13.60
N ARG A 104 -0.23 7.45 12.28
CA ARG A 104 1.01 6.94 11.70
C ARG A 104 1.69 8.04 10.90
N THR A 105 3.01 8.11 10.99
CA THR A 105 3.80 9.04 10.18
C THR A 105 4.83 8.31 9.33
N TYR A 106 5.22 8.95 8.24
CA TYR A 106 6.21 8.45 7.29
C TYR A 106 7.26 9.53 7.01
N ASP A 107 8.49 9.12 6.72
CA ASP A 107 9.50 10.04 6.23
C ASP A 107 9.19 10.53 4.80
N ALA A 108 9.80 11.65 4.42
CA ALA A 108 9.58 12.27 3.12
C ALA A 108 9.95 11.35 1.94
N ALA A 109 10.97 10.51 2.09
CA ALA A 109 11.42 9.60 1.03
C ALA A 109 10.39 8.50 0.74
N THR A 110 9.78 7.95 1.80
CA THR A 110 8.69 6.98 1.69
C THR A 110 7.48 7.61 1.02
N LEU A 111 7.13 8.85 1.38
CA LEU A 111 6.03 9.56 0.74
C LEU A 111 6.32 9.90 -0.74
N GLU A 112 7.55 10.27 -1.07
CA GLU A 112 7.96 10.57 -2.45
C GLU A 112 7.95 9.33 -3.35
N ALA A 113 8.19 8.14 -2.79
CA ALA A 113 8.06 6.88 -3.55
C ALA A 113 6.63 6.65 -4.06
N GLU A 114 5.62 7.25 -3.42
CA GLU A 114 4.23 7.17 -3.85
C GLU A 114 3.88 8.14 -4.98
N THR A 115 4.75 9.10 -5.34
CA THR A 115 4.54 10.13 -6.38
C THR A 115 3.84 9.63 -7.66
N PRO A 116 4.19 8.46 -8.25
CA PRO A 116 3.52 7.94 -9.44
C PRO A 116 2.02 7.63 -9.26
N ARG A 117 1.54 7.48 -8.03
CA ARG A 117 0.16 7.15 -7.67
C ARG A 117 -0.63 8.36 -7.17
N LEU A 118 0.01 9.52 -7.02
CA LEU A 118 -0.66 10.76 -6.62
C LEU A 118 -1.56 11.26 -7.74
N ALA A 119 -2.72 11.80 -7.37
CA ALA A 119 -3.60 12.49 -8.29
C ALA A 119 -3.17 13.97 -8.47
N ASN A 120 -2.54 14.56 -7.45
CA ASN A 120 -2.20 15.98 -7.43
C ASN A 120 -0.77 16.25 -6.93
N PRO A 121 0.27 15.86 -7.68
CA PRO A 121 1.65 16.19 -7.34
C PRO A 121 1.88 17.72 -7.35
N SER A 122 2.75 18.22 -6.47
CA SER A 122 3.02 19.64 -6.32
C SER A 122 4.49 19.94 -6.07
N GLU A 123 5.12 20.68 -6.98
CA GLU A 123 6.51 21.14 -6.83
C GLU A 123 6.69 22.07 -5.63
N VAL A 124 5.67 22.90 -5.32
CA VAL A 124 5.71 23.78 -4.15
C VAL A 124 5.78 22.96 -2.87
N VAL A 125 4.97 21.90 -2.76
CA VAL A 125 5.00 21.00 -1.60
C VAL A 125 6.33 20.25 -1.54
N PHE A 126 6.85 19.80 -2.68
CA PHE A 126 8.16 19.14 -2.76
C PHE A 126 9.29 20.00 -2.21
N ARG A 127 9.36 21.28 -2.59
CA ARG A 127 10.39 22.21 -2.09
C ARG A 127 10.37 22.39 -0.56
N HIS A 128 9.20 22.26 0.07
CA HIS A 128 9.05 22.46 1.52
C HIS A 128 9.14 21.18 2.34
N THR A 129 8.75 20.04 1.76
CA THR A 129 8.54 18.79 2.50
C THR A 129 9.37 17.62 2.00
N GLY A 130 10.00 17.74 0.83
CA GLY A 130 10.70 16.64 0.17
C GLY A 130 9.79 15.62 -0.52
N CYS A 131 8.46 15.82 -0.52
CA CYS A 131 7.51 14.97 -1.24
C CYS A 131 6.48 15.78 -2.04
N HIS A 132 5.96 15.23 -3.14
CA HIS A 132 5.01 15.94 -4.02
C HIS A 132 3.58 16.07 -3.46
N GLY A 133 3.24 15.41 -2.36
CA GLY A 133 1.93 15.57 -1.72
C GLY A 133 1.75 14.75 -0.46
N VAL A 134 1.82 15.41 0.70
CA VAL A 134 1.75 14.75 2.02
C VAL A 134 0.46 13.95 2.22
N ALA A 135 -0.71 14.56 2.02
CA ALA A 135 -1.99 13.90 2.31
C ALA A 135 -2.23 12.66 1.42
N GLU A 136 -2.05 12.77 0.11
CA GLU A 136 -2.25 11.65 -0.81
C GLU A 136 -1.20 10.55 -0.59
N ALA A 137 0.08 10.92 -0.51
CA ALA A 137 1.16 9.94 -0.35
C ALA A 137 1.05 9.20 1.00
N SER A 138 0.75 9.90 2.09
CA SER A 138 0.64 9.25 3.41
C SER A 138 -0.54 8.29 3.49
N ALA A 139 -1.67 8.63 2.86
CA ALA A 139 -2.80 7.72 2.75
C ALA A 139 -2.42 6.47 1.94
N LEU A 140 -1.77 6.66 0.77
CA LEU A 140 -1.34 5.57 -0.11
C LEU A 140 -0.28 4.66 0.52
N ALA A 141 0.71 5.23 1.20
CA ALA A 141 1.75 4.49 1.92
C ALA A 141 1.14 3.61 3.03
N ALA A 142 0.06 4.09 3.67
CA ALA A 142 -0.62 3.36 4.72
C ALA A 142 -1.51 2.21 4.23
N VAL A 143 -2.21 2.39 3.11
CA VAL A 143 -3.01 1.30 2.51
C VAL A 143 -2.17 0.31 1.69
N GLY A 144 -0.92 0.66 1.40
CA GLY A 144 0.06 -0.18 0.73
C GLY A 144 -0.08 -0.19 -0.79
N PRO A 145 0.71 -1.03 -1.49
CA PRO A 145 0.87 -1.00 -2.95
C PRO A 145 -0.40 -1.35 -3.73
N GLN A 146 -1.31 -2.12 -3.12
CA GLN A 146 -2.59 -2.51 -3.74
C GLN A 146 -3.74 -1.55 -3.41
N GLY A 147 -3.50 -0.55 -2.57
CA GLY A 147 -4.50 0.45 -2.25
C GLY A 147 -4.69 1.49 -3.35
N ARG A 148 -5.74 2.31 -3.21
CA ARG A 148 -6.04 3.40 -4.14
C ARG A 148 -6.62 4.61 -3.42
N LEU A 149 -6.50 5.78 -4.05
CA LEU A 149 -7.22 6.98 -3.60
C LEU A 149 -8.72 6.84 -3.91
N VAL A 150 -9.54 7.06 -2.88
CA VAL A 150 -11.01 7.19 -3.00
C VAL A 150 -11.36 8.66 -3.13
N VAL A 151 -10.69 9.51 -2.35
CA VAL A 151 -10.81 10.97 -2.41
C VAL A 151 -9.42 11.53 -2.59
N ALA A 152 -9.19 12.13 -3.76
CA ALA A 152 -7.99 12.90 -4.04
C ALA A 152 -7.90 14.13 -3.13
N LYS A 153 -6.76 14.84 -3.16
CA LYS A 153 -6.46 15.97 -2.29
C LYS A 153 -7.58 17.01 -2.23
N LEU A 154 -8.22 17.12 -1.07
CA LEU A 154 -8.99 18.28 -0.65
C LEU A 154 -8.07 19.27 0.07
N LYS A 155 -8.38 20.56 -0.04
CA LYS A 155 -7.62 21.64 0.60
C LYS A 155 -8.56 22.58 1.35
N SER A 156 -8.10 23.06 2.50
CA SER A 156 -8.55 24.28 3.15
C SER A 156 -7.46 25.35 3.02
N ASP A 157 -7.56 26.44 3.78
CA ASP A 157 -6.58 27.52 3.77
C ASP A 157 -5.19 27.05 4.24
N HIS A 158 -5.15 26.21 5.28
CA HIS A 158 -3.90 25.77 5.92
C HIS A 158 -3.73 24.24 6.00
N ALA A 159 -4.68 23.46 5.48
CA ALA A 159 -4.64 22.00 5.57
C ALA A 159 -5.04 21.30 4.26
N THR A 160 -4.65 20.03 4.19
CA THR A 160 -4.94 19.11 3.09
C THR A 160 -5.35 17.76 3.64
N ALA A 161 -6.31 17.12 2.98
CA ALA A 161 -6.80 15.79 3.35
C ALA A 161 -6.99 14.92 2.10
N ALA A 162 -6.79 13.61 2.24
CA ALA A 162 -7.07 12.61 1.21
C ALA A 162 -7.54 11.31 1.85
N ILE A 163 -8.34 10.52 1.14
CA ILE A 163 -8.79 9.20 1.58
C ILE A 163 -8.24 8.14 0.64
N ALA A 164 -7.65 7.09 1.21
CA ALA A 164 -7.27 5.88 0.49
C ALA A 164 -7.94 4.65 1.10
N GLU A 165 -8.12 3.61 0.29
CA GLU A 165 -8.66 2.33 0.72
C GLU A 165 -7.84 1.14 0.21
N SER A 166 -7.90 0.02 0.93
CA SER A 166 -7.38 -1.28 0.49
C SER A 166 -8.18 -2.43 1.12
N PHE A 167 -8.29 -3.55 0.41
CA PHE A 167 -8.88 -4.79 0.94
C PHE A 167 -7.88 -5.62 1.76
N GLN A 168 -6.64 -5.15 1.89
CA GLN A 168 -5.68 -5.73 2.82
C GLN A 168 -5.85 -5.10 4.21
N ALA A 169 -5.56 -5.88 5.24
CA ALA A 169 -5.56 -5.38 6.61
C ALA A 169 -4.45 -4.34 6.78
N VAL A 170 -4.82 -3.12 7.14
CA VAL A 170 -3.85 -2.10 7.54
C VAL A 170 -3.52 -2.36 9.00
N ALA A 171 -2.33 -2.89 9.29
CA ALA A 171 -1.87 -3.08 10.66
C ALA A 171 -1.88 -1.72 11.37
N ALA A 172 -2.27 -1.64 12.64
CA ALA A 172 -2.22 -0.41 13.43
C ALA A 172 -0.83 -0.13 14.05
N GLY A 173 0.20 -0.90 13.69
CA GLY A 173 1.50 -0.86 14.34
C GLY A 173 2.30 0.41 14.06
N CYS A 174 2.89 0.98 15.11
CA CYS A 174 4.12 1.75 15.03
C CYS A 174 5.25 0.74 14.81
N SER A 175 5.80 0.65 13.60
CA SER A 175 7.02 -0.14 13.37
C SER A 175 8.22 0.80 13.48
N PRO A 176 9.15 0.59 14.43
CA PRO A 176 10.47 1.16 14.33
C PRO A 176 11.14 0.67 13.05
N ILE A 177 11.72 1.60 12.31
CA ILE A 177 12.61 1.38 11.18
C ILE A 177 13.63 0.25 11.44
N GLU A 178 13.54 -0.86 10.72
CA GLU A 178 14.71 -1.74 10.54
C GLU A 178 15.66 -1.05 9.57
N SER A 179 16.60 -0.30 10.14
CA SER A 179 17.67 0.40 9.42
C SER A 179 18.67 -0.61 8.84
N GLY A 180 18.37 -1.13 7.66
CA GLY A 180 19.32 -1.84 6.82
C GLY A 180 20.30 -0.88 6.17
N ALA A 181 21.40 -0.54 6.85
CA ALA A 181 22.55 0.10 6.22
C ALA A 181 23.84 -0.21 6.99
N SER A 182 24.45 -1.36 6.69
CA SER A 182 25.90 -1.53 6.85
C SER A 182 26.53 -1.59 5.45
N VAL A 183 26.72 -0.41 4.85
CA VAL A 183 27.66 -0.25 3.75
C VAL A 183 29.04 -0.14 4.38
N GLY A 184 29.70 -1.29 4.55
CA GLY A 184 31.12 -1.34 4.90
C GLY A 184 31.96 -0.92 3.70
N SER A 185 32.19 0.37 3.56
CA SER A 185 33.19 0.95 2.66
C SER A 185 34.60 0.52 3.09
N GLN A 186 35.26 -0.33 2.31
CA GLN A 186 36.73 -0.47 2.37
C GLN A 186 37.35 0.26 1.18
N VAL A 187 37.80 1.49 1.43
CA VAL A 187 38.77 2.18 0.60
C VAL A 187 40.11 2.19 1.34
N ARG A 188 41.07 1.46 0.75
CA ARG A 188 42.54 1.62 0.71
C ARG A 188 43.26 2.41 1.82
N ARG A 189 44.35 1.84 2.33
CA ARG A 189 45.68 2.49 2.38
C ARG A 189 46.80 1.46 2.49
N GLU A 190 47.85 1.71 1.70
CA GLU A 190 49.14 1.04 1.66
C GLU A 190 49.97 1.36 2.91
N ALA A 191 50.78 0.39 3.36
CA ALA A 191 52.12 0.54 3.90
C ALA A 191 52.81 -0.84 3.88
#